data_AF-A0AAW9L9A8-F1
#
_entry.id   AF-A0AAW9L9A8-F1
#
_cell.length_a   1.000
_cell.length_b   1.000
_cell.length_c   1.000
_cell.angle_alpha   90.00
_cell.angle_beta   90.00
_cell.angle_gamma   90.00
#
_symmetry.space_group_name_H-M   'P 1'
#
loop_
_entity.id
_entity.type
_entity.pdbx_description
1 polymer ?
#
loop_
_entity_poly.entity_id
_entity_poly.type
_entity_poly.pdbx_seq_one_letter_code
_entity_poly.pdbx_strand_id
1 'polypeptide(L)'
;MISVGEKPTGDVVPAFVDGEITTVDLGRFFGEEIVVLAFVPSDFSPACTPTASDLREFELFTMQKDVEVVAVSPDSVYSHRAFAEEYDLTLPLVADTRRAVAEEFGLRTADERGQALVRRAVVVLDHHGEVAYTWSADDLTTVPDVDDVRDAVADIGGDATAFGRYRVGHAHYTEGRRAFTNAMGHYESSDWMLAQGTFESALAEFEDAADHFDSANRFAESPALETLGERSNEKATVLGRAADWLSDSASEFANGEGELAQRYREDAERPLETARTFGEPVDPDDVTIADDGEAIVDGEMEHEEPDPMDDEGYDWRLPNEDDGTEETDAELEAAVTAAEEELADEADADAEAAEPESAGTADQPAADDVATGFEGIDPEVVEQSIRRAELDVSDRESAATTEDWSSPPSEDAASESNPDGRSDDADDEEVVELDLTDPTAGEDPDDAETGW
;
A
#
# COMPACT_ATOMS: atom_id res chain seq x y z
N MET A 1 -3.65 3.64 29.43
CA MET A 1 -4.62 3.25 28.40
C MET A 1 -4.43 4.20 27.24
N ILE A 2 -4.29 3.66 26.03
CA ILE A 2 -4.28 4.46 24.79
C ILE A 2 -5.61 5.23 24.66
N SER A 3 -5.57 6.43 24.11
CA SER A 3 -6.71 7.32 23.99
C SER A 3 -7.40 7.16 22.65
N VAL A 4 -8.70 7.47 22.58
CA VAL A 4 -9.43 7.58 21.31
C VAL A 4 -8.77 8.66 20.43
N GLY A 5 -8.54 8.35 19.15
CA GLY A 5 -7.80 9.17 18.19
C GLY A 5 -6.27 9.04 18.23
N GLU A 6 -5.70 8.15 19.06
CA GLU A 6 -4.27 7.80 18.99
C GLU A 6 -4.06 6.57 18.07
N LYS A 7 -2.94 6.53 17.33
CA LYS A 7 -2.50 5.35 16.57
C LYS A 7 -1.51 4.53 17.39
N PRO A 8 -1.76 3.24 17.69
CA PRO A 8 -0.75 2.35 18.23
C PRO A 8 0.31 2.01 17.18
N THR A 9 1.47 1.57 17.63
CA THR A 9 2.54 1.04 16.78
C THR A 9 2.46 -0.49 16.67
N GLY A 10 3.05 -1.02 15.59
CA GLY A 10 3.20 -2.46 15.41
C GLY A 10 4.36 -3.01 16.21
N ASP A 11 4.16 -4.15 16.85
CA ASP A 11 5.18 -4.89 17.60
C ASP A 11 5.33 -6.29 16.97
N VAL A 12 6.57 -6.73 16.71
CA VAL A 12 6.83 -8.05 16.10
C VAL A 12 6.82 -9.13 17.18
N VAL A 13 5.76 -9.93 17.19
CA VAL A 13 5.37 -10.80 18.31
C VAL A 13 5.10 -12.24 17.88
N PRO A 14 5.44 -13.24 18.70
CA PRO A 14 5.02 -14.62 18.48
C PRO A 14 3.49 -14.74 18.57
N ALA A 15 2.88 -15.50 17.66
CA ALA A 15 1.44 -15.73 17.65
C ALA A 15 1.09 -17.17 17.28
N PHE A 16 -0.15 -17.56 17.59
CA PHE A 16 -0.80 -18.75 17.05
C PHE A 16 -1.89 -18.29 16.09
N VAL A 17 -1.79 -18.69 14.82
CA VAL A 17 -2.66 -18.25 13.71
C VAL A 17 -2.90 -19.45 12.80
N ASP A 18 -4.14 -19.69 12.38
CA ASP A 18 -4.52 -20.78 11.45
C ASP A 18 -4.02 -22.20 11.80
N GLY A 19 -3.83 -22.48 13.09
CA GLY A 19 -3.31 -23.77 13.57
C GLY A 19 -1.79 -23.86 13.69
N GLU A 20 -1.06 -22.82 13.28
CA GLU A 20 0.41 -22.77 13.27
C GLU A 20 0.97 -21.77 14.29
N ILE A 21 2.18 -22.06 14.80
CA ILE A 21 2.93 -21.12 15.64
C ILE A 21 3.84 -20.33 14.71
N THR A 22 3.63 -19.01 14.65
CA THR A 22 4.34 -18.10 13.75
C THR A 22 4.80 -16.84 14.50
N THR A 23 5.39 -15.89 13.77
CA THR A 23 5.66 -14.52 14.24
C THR A 23 4.89 -13.57 13.33
N VAL A 24 4.16 -12.63 13.91
CA VAL A 24 3.42 -11.59 13.18
C VAL A 24 3.93 -10.22 13.61
N ASP A 25 3.90 -9.26 12.69
CA ASP A 25 3.87 -7.86 13.07
C ASP A 25 2.42 -7.53 13.44
N LEU A 26 2.17 -7.03 14.65
CA LEU A 26 0.83 -6.62 15.07
C LEU A 26 0.33 -5.42 14.24
N GLY A 27 1.24 -4.56 13.77
CA GLY A 27 0.91 -3.40 12.95
C GLY A 27 0.36 -3.74 11.57
N ARG A 28 0.59 -4.97 11.07
CA ARG A 28 0.08 -5.43 9.77
C ARG A 28 -1.44 -5.51 9.71
N PHE A 29 -2.10 -5.53 10.87
CA PHE A 29 -3.55 -5.58 10.96
C PHE A 29 -4.17 -4.16 10.91
N PHE A 30 -3.37 -3.11 11.15
CA PHE A 30 -3.87 -1.75 11.35
C PHE A 30 -3.92 -0.97 10.03
N GLY A 31 -5.05 -0.33 9.75
CA GLY A 31 -5.17 0.66 8.65
C GLY A 31 -5.79 0.15 7.35
N GLU A 32 -6.28 -1.09 7.31
CA GLU A 32 -7.02 -1.65 6.16
C GLU A 32 -8.43 -2.11 6.57
N GLU A 33 -8.55 -2.72 7.75
CA GLU A 33 -9.78 -3.28 8.32
C GLU A 33 -10.11 -2.60 9.66
N ILE A 34 -11.33 -2.80 10.17
CA ILE A 34 -11.65 -2.49 11.57
C ILE A 34 -11.04 -3.59 12.42
N VAL A 35 -10.22 -3.26 13.44
CA VAL A 35 -9.54 -4.28 14.28
C VAL A 35 -10.06 -4.25 15.70
N VAL A 36 -10.63 -5.36 16.16
CA VAL A 36 -10.98 -5.57 17.58
C VAL A 36 -9.82 -6.28 18.29
N LEU A 37 -9.03 -5.52 19.04
CA LEU A 37 -7.97 -6.03 19.91
C LEU A 37 -8.55 -6.44 21.27
N ALA A 38 -8.66 -7.75 21.50
CA ALA A 38 -9.18 -8.33 22.74
C ALA A 38 -8.04 -8.72 23.69
N PHE A 39 -7.75 -7.88 24.69
CA PHE A 39 -6.72 -8.15 25.70
C PHE A 39 -7.27 -9.04 26.81
N VAL A 40 -6.63 -10.19 27.01
CA VAL A 40 -7.05 -11.23 27.96
C VAL A 40 -6.00 -11.38 29.09
N PRO A 41 -6.38 -11.38 30.37
CA PRO A 41 -5.43 -11.45 31.48
C PRO A 41 -4.60 -12.75 31.54
N SER A 42 -5.19 -13.88 31.14
CA SER A 42 -4.53 -15.18 30.98
C SER A 42 -5.48 -16.20 30.32
N ASP A 43 -4.91 -17.10 29.54
CA ASP A 43 -5.57 -18.26 28.94
C ASP A 43 -6.19 -19.15 30.04
N PHE A 44 -7.28 -19.85 29.71
CA PHE A 44 -8.02 -20.75 30.63
C PHE A 44 -8.49 -20.12 31.96
N SER A 45 -8.47 -18.79 32.08
CA SER A 45 -9.00 -18.11 33.27
C SER A 45 -10.52 -18.39 33.44
N PRO A 46 -11.11 -18.25 34.65
CA PRO A 46 -12.52 -18.58 34.86
C PRO A 46 -13.50 -17.79 33.98
N ALA A 47 -13.11 -16.57 33.58
CA ALA A 47 -13.85 -15.70 32.65
C ALA A 47 -13.34 -15.85 31.18
N CYS A 48 -12.69 -16.97 30.86
CA CYS A 48 -12.24 -17.40 29.53
C CYS A 48 -12.52 -18.89 29.37
N THR A 49 -13.72 -19.32 29.76
CA THR A 49 -14.23 -20.71 29.65
C THR A 49 -15.33 -20.76 28.59
N PRO A 50 -15.72 -21.91 28.02
CA PRO A 50 -16.56 -21.95 26.82
C PRO A 50 -18.02 -21.54 27.06
N THR A 51 -18.38 -21.15 28.28
CA THR A 51 -19.69 -20.58 28.66
C THR A 51 -19.59 -19.09 29.04
N ALA A 52 -18.38 -18.52 29.02
CA ALA A 52 -18.08 -17.16 29.49
C ALA A 52 -16.92 -16.48 28.72
N SER A 53 -16.53 -17.03 27.57
CA SER A 53 -15.41 -16.50 26.77
C SER A 53 -15.96 -15.48 25.78
N ASP A 54 -15.84 -14.22 26.17
CA ASP A 54 -16.00 -13.04 25.32
C ASP A 54 -15.32 -13.18 23.96
N LEU A 55 -14.15 -13.83 23.87
CA LEU A 55 -13.49 -14.16 22.59
C LEU A 55 -14.38 -14.89 21.56
N ARG A 56 -15.34 -15.73 21.97
CA ARG A 56 -16.27 -16.40 21.04
C ARG A 56 -17.38 -15.48 20.56
N GLU A 57 -17.76 -14.49 21.36
CA GLU A 57 -18.67 -13.44 20.92
C GLU A 57 -17.93 -12.45 20.03
N PHE A 58 -16.65 -12.17 20.32
CA PHE A 58 -15.80 -11.38 19.44
C PHE A 58 -15.54 -12.05 18.09
N GLU A 59 -15.36 -13.37 18.04
CA GLU A 59 -15.23 -14.11 16.77
C GLU A 59 -16.44 -13.96 15.84
N LEU A 60 -17.62 -13.56 16.33
CA LEU A 60 -18.75 -13.24 15.46
C LEU A 60 -18.57 -11.93 14.68
N PHE A 61 -17.67 -11.04 15.09
CA PHE A 61 -17.34 -9.84 14.31
C PHE A 61 -16.67 -10.19 12.98
N THR A 62 -15.88 -11.27 12.91
CA THR A 62 -15.25 -11.74 11.65
C THR A 62 -16.26 -12.34 10.65
N MET A 63 -17.57 -12.32 10.96
CA MET A 63 -18.64 -12.59 9.99
C MET A 63 -19.06 -11.34 9.22
N GLN A 64 -18.79 -10.14 9.74
CA GLN A 64 -18.88 -8.92 8.95
C GLN A 64 -17.76 -8.95 7.93
N LYS A 65 -18.01 -8.40 6.74
CA LYS A 65 -16.89 -7.99 5.91
C LYS A 65 -16.07 -7.00 6.77
N ASP A 66 -14.74 -7.13 6.75
CA ASP A 66 -13.83 -6.01 7.08
C ASP A 66 -13.67 -5.68 8.57
N VAL A 67 -13.94 -6.69 9.41
CA VAL A 67 -13.62 -6.66 10.83
C VAL A 67 -12.72 -7.84 11.20
N GLU A 68 -11.47 -7.54 11.50
CA GLU A 68 -10.54 -8.51 12.09
C GLU A 68 -10.59 -8.47 13.63
N VAL A 69 -10.25 -9.59 14.24
CA VAL A 69 -10.28 -9.74 15.70
C VAL A 69 -9.01 -10.46 16.13
N VAL A 70 -8.20 -9.82 16.97
CA VAL A 70 -6.93 -10.36 17.45
C VAL A 70 -6.94 -10.37 18.97
N ALA A 71 -6.72 -11.54 19.57
CA ALA A 71 -6.63 -11.66 21.01
C ALA A 71 -5.17 -11.53 21.47
N VAL A 72 -4.93 -10.77 22.54
CA VAL A 72 -3.58 -10.52 23.08
C VAL A 72 -3.53 -10.96 24.54
N SER A 73 -2.57 -11.83 24.90
CA SER A 73 -2.47 -12.42 26.24
C SER A 73 -0.99 -12.54 26.67
N PRO A 74 -0.65 -12.43 27.97
CA PRO A 74 0.72 -12.57 28.46
C PRO A 74 1.21 -14.03 28.50
N ASP A 75 0.39 -14.98 28.07
CA ASP A 75 0.73 -16.40 27.99
C ASP A 75 1.59 -16.72 26.75
N SER A 76 2.05 -17.97 26.64
CA SER A 76 2.91 -18.42 25.54
C SER A 76 2.11 -18.95 24.36
N VAL A 77 2.67 -18.88 23.15
CA VAL A 77 2.11 -19.52 21.93
C VAL A 77 1.74 -21.00 22.09
N TYR A 78 2.41 -21.74 22.98
CA TYR A 78 2.06 -23.14 23.28
C TYR A 78 0.80 -23.26 24.15
N SER A 79 0.54 -22.27 25.00
CA SER A 79 -0.73 -22.13 25.75
C SER A 79 -1.85 -21.74 24.79
N HIS A 80 -1.63 -20.72 23.95
CA HIS A 80 -2.60 -20.28 22.95
C HIS A 80 -3.04 -21.41 22.03
N ARG A 81 -2.09 -22.22 21.52
CA ARG A 81 -2.42 -23.42 20.76
C ARG A 81 -3.36 -24.36 21.52
N ALA A 82 -3.06 -24.68 22.78
CA ALA A 82 -3.89 -25.58 23.57
C ALA A 82 -5.26 -24.95 23.92
N PHE A 83 -5.30 -23.62 24.08
CA PHE A 83 -6.50 -22.85 24.38
C PHE A 83 -7.43 -22.77 23.16
N ALA A 84 -6.88 -22.55 21.98
CA ALA A 84 -7.57 -22.64 20.70
C ALA A 84 -8.04 -24.08 20.39
N GLU A 85 -7.22 -25.11 20.65
CA GLU A 85 -7.61 -26.52 20.47
C GLU A 85 -8.76 -26.94 21.43
N GLU A 86 -8.76 -26.48 22.69
CA GLU A 86 -9.80 -26.82 23.68
C GLU A 86 -11.10 -26.03 23.48
N TYR A 87 -11.02 -24.78 23.04
CA TYR A 87 -12.19 -23.90 22.85
C TYR A 87 -12.59 -23.67 21.40
N ASP A 88 -11.90 -24.33 20.45
CA ASP A 88 -12.18 -24.35 19.01
C ASP A 88 -12.14 -22.93 18.38
N LEU A 89 -11.24 -22.08 18.89
CA LEU A 89 -11.02 -20.71 18.42
C LEU A 89 -10.21 -20.70 17.11
N THR A 90 -10.63 -19.86 16.16
CA THR A 90 -9.93 -19.59 14.90
C THR A 90 -9.21 -18.25 14.88
N LEU A 91 -9.51 -17.36 15.84
CA LEU A 91 -8.88 -16.05 15.98
C LEU A 91 -7.34 -16.12 16.14
N PRO A 92 -6.58 -15.18 15.55
CA PRO A 92 -5.19 -14.93 15.89
C PRO A 92 -4.99 -14.67 17.39
N LEU A 93 -4.11 -15.46 18.02
CA LEU A 93 -3.75 -15.34 19.45
C LEU A 93 -2.29 -14.88 19.59
N VAL A 94 -2.08 -13.66 20.08
CA VAL A 94 -0.78 -12.99 20.20
C VAL A 94 -0.20 -13.15 21.61
N ALA A 95 1.02 -13.70 21.66
CA ALA A 95 1.73 -14.05 22.90
C ALA A 95 2.62 -12.91 23.41
N ASP A 96 2.02 -11.92 24.06
CA ASP A 96 2.70 -10.79 24.71
C ASP A 96 3.37 -11.19 26.05
N THR A 97 4.22 -12.22 26.00
CA THR A 97 4.96 -12.77 27.15
C THR A 97 5.77 -11.72 27.92
N ARG A 98 6.18 -10.63 27.25
CA ARG A 98 6.91 -9.50 27.84
C ARG A 98 6.01 -8.40 28.41
N ARG A 99 4.72 -8.37 28.05
CA ARG A 99 3.75 -7.29 28.35
C ARG A 99 4.11 -5.96 27.66
N ALA A 100 4.75 -6.02 26.49
CA ALA A 100 5.17 -4.85 25.73
C ALA A 100 3.97 -4.17 25.06
N VAL A 101 3.19 -4.94 24.28
CA VAL A 101 1.92 -4.49 23.68
C VAL A 101 0.96 -4.03 24.78
N ALA A 102 0.79 -4.81 25.86
CA ALA A 102 -0.04 -4.42 26.99
C ALA A 102 0.48 -3.18 27.76
N GLU A 103 1.75 -2.80 27.63
CA GLU A 103 2.32 -1.59 28.23
C GLU A 103 2.13 -0.37 27.33
N GLU A 104 2.31 -0.50 26.02
CA GLU A 104 1.97 0.51 25.02
C GLU A 104 0.50 0.93 25.11
N PHE A 105 -0.41 -0.05 25.04
CA PHE A 105 -1.84 0.18 25.23
C PHE A 105 -2.19 0.60 26.67
N GLY A 106 -1.22 0.63 27.59
CA GLY A 106 -1.35 1.10 28.97
C GLY A 106 -2.34 0.30 29.81
N LEU A 107 -2.32 -1.03 29.61
CA LEU A 107 -3.15 -2.07 30.24
C LEU A 107 -2.38 -2.90 31.28
N ARG A 108 -1.04 -2.78 31.31
CA ARG A 108 -0.18 -3.41 32.32
C ARG A 108 -0.58 -2.96 33.73
N THR A 109 -0.76 -3.94 34.62
CA THR A 109 -1.15 -3.72 36.02
C THR A 109 -0.38 -4.66 36.96
N ALA A 110 -0.62 -4.59 38.27
CA ALA A 110 -0.07 -5.51 39.25
C ALA A 110 -1.08 -5.87 40.34
N ASP A 111 -0.97 -7.07 40.90
CA ASP A 111 -1.77 -7.48 42.07
C ASP A 111 -1.25 -6.86 43.38
N GLU A 112 -1.94 -7.14 44.49
CA GLU A 112 -1.53 -6.71 45.85
C GLU A 112 -0.13 -7.21 46.29
N ARG A 113 0.44 -8.18 45.56
CA ARG A 113 1.77 -8.78 45.81
C ARG A 113 2.84 -8.24 44.87
N GLY A 114 2.49 -7.34 43.94
CA GLY A 114 3.38 -6.79 42.93
C GLY A 114 3.65 -7.72 41.74
N GLN A 115 2.85 -8.78 41.56
CA GLN A 115 2.96 -9.66 40.40
C GLN A 115 2.35 -8.96 39.17
N ALA A 116 3.13 -8.89 38.08
CA ALA A 116 2.72 -8.18 36.86
C ALA A 116 1.64 -8.93 36.07
N LEU A 117 0.53 -8.25 35.82
CA LEU A 117 -0.67 -8.74 35.13
C LEU A 117 -1.02 -7.81 33.97
N VAL A 118 -1.96 -8.25 33.12
CA VAL A 118 -2.58 -7.45 32.06
C VAL A 118 -4.06 -7.30 32.41
N ARG A 119 -4.62 -6.09 32.25
CA ARG A 119 -6.06 -5.87 32.40
C ARG A 119 -6.82 -6.56 31.27
N ARG A 120 -8.04 -7.04 31.55
CA ARG A 120 -8.96 -7.37 30.48
C ARG A 120 -9.39 -6.07 29.81
N ALA A 121 -9.28 -5.99 28.49
CA ALA A 121 -9.63 -4.80 27.74
C ALA A 121 -10.07 -5.15 26.32
N VAL A 122 -10.79 -4.22 25.70
CA VAL A 122 -11.11 -4.24 24.27
C VAL A 122 -10.71 -2.89 23.72
N VAL A 123 -10.04 -2.90 22.57
CA VAL A 123 -9.74 -1.68 21.80
C VAL A 123 -10.21 -1.94 20.38
N VAL A 124 -11.04 -1.04 19.84
CA VAL A 124 -11.41 -1.07 18.42
C VAL A 124 -10.60 -0.01 17.70
N LEU A 125 -9.85 -0.44 16.69
CA LEU A 125 -9.16 0.43 15.75
C LEU A 125 -10.00 0.57 14.48
N ASP A 126 -10.04 1.76 13.91
CA ASP A 126 -10.67 2.00 12.62
C ASP A 126 -9.78 1.59 11.44
N HIS A 127 -10.34 1.76 10.23
CA HIS A 127 -9.68 1.53 8.96
C HIS A 127 -8.61 2.59 8.60
N HIS A 128 -8.15 3.39 9.56
CA HIS A 128 -6.94 4.23 9.51
C HIS A 128 -5.92 3.83 10.59
N GLY A 129 -6.24 2.83 11.41
CA GLY A 129 -5.44 2.41 12.57
C GLY A 129 -5.58 3.34 13.78
N GLU A 130 -6.59 4.22 13.83
CA GLU A 130 -6.86 5.09 14.99
C GLU A 130 -7.76 4.36 15.99
N VAL A 131 -7.50 4.53 17.29
CA VAL A 131 -8.40 4.01 18.33
C VAL A 131 -9.74 4.73 18.24
N ALA A 132 -10.79 4.02 17.84
CA ALA A 132 -12.16 4.52 17.83
C ALA A 132 -12.87 4.24 19.17
N TYR A 133 -12.60 3.09 19.80
CA TYR A 133 -13.19 2.70 21.08
C TYR A 133 -12.17 2.03 21.99
N THR A 134 -12.31 2.26 23.31
CA THR A 134 -11.49 1.58 24.33
C THR A 134 -12.29 1.30 25.59
N TRP A 135 -12.11 0.10 26.13
CA TRP A 135 -12.72 -0.35 27.39
C TRP A 135 -11.72 -1.22 28.17
N SER A 136 -11.68 -1.09 29.50
CA SER A 136 -10.98 -2.07 30.34
C SER A 136 -11.66 -2.28 31.67
N ALA A 137 -11.53 -3.49 32.20
CA ALA A 137 -12.03 -3.84 33.51
C ALA A 137 -11.08 -3.42 34.64
N ASP A 138 -11.68 -2.90 35.72
CA ASP A 138 -11.01 -2.76 37.02
C ASP A 138 -10.80 -4.14 37.70
N ASP A 139 -11.73 -5.08 37.52
CA ASP A 139 -11.65 -6.46 37.99
C ASP A 139 -11.48 -7.43 36.80
N LEU A 140 -10.44 -8.26 36.84
CA LEU A 140 -10.01 -9.12 35.71
C LEU A 140 -11.04 -10.19 35.28
N THR A 141 -12.09 -10.43 36.09
CA THR A 141 -13.19 -11.37 35.79
C THR A 141 -14.43 -10.68 35.21
N THR A 142 -14.48 -9.35 35.23
CA THR A 142 -15.50 -8.58 34.53
C THR A 142 -15.26 -8.68 33.04
N VAL A 143 -16.26 -9.12 32.29
CA VAL A 143 -16.24 -9.18 30.82
C VAL A 143 -16.74 -7.85 30.23
N PRO A 144 -16.29 -7.48 29.01
CA PRO A 144 -16.84 -6.36 28.27
C PRO A 144 -18.32 -6.58 27.94
N ASP A 145 -19.06 -5.48 27.73
CA ASP A 145 -20.34 -5.56 27.04
C ASP A 145 -20.08 -5.66 25.54
N VAL A 146 -20.60 -6.71 24.90
CA VAL A 146 -20.41 -6.96 23.47
C VAL A 146 -21.33 -6.06 22.64
N ASP A 147 -22.43 -5.56 23.22
CA ASP A 147 -23.29 -4.58 22.57
C ASP A 147 -22.54 -3.26 22.38
N ASP A 148 -21.84 -2.75 23.40
CA ASP A 148 -21.02 -1.52 23.30
C ASP A 148 -19.90 -1.65 22.23
N VAL A 149 -19.28 -2.83 22.12
CA VAL A 149 -18.24 -3.09 21.09
C VAL A 149 -18.84 -3.19 19.70
N ARG A 150 -20.03 -3.78 19.55
CA ARG A 150 -20.72 -3.84 18.26
C ARG A 150 -21.15 -2.47 17.78
N ASP A 151 -21.71 -1.67 18.68
CA ASP A 151 -22.15 -0.31 18.35
C ASP A 151 -20.93 0.54 17.96
N ALA A 152 -19.78 0.38 18.63
CA ALA A 152 -18.52 1.00 18.22
C ALA A 152 -17.97 0.55 16.84
N VAL A 153 -18.11 -0.74 16.48
CA VAL A 153 -17.75 -1.24 15.14
C VAL A 153 -18.70 -0.68 14.08
N ALA A 154 -20.00 -0.62 14.37
CA ALA A 154 -21.02 -0.08 13.48
C ALA A 154 -20.85 1.44 13.25
N ASP A 155 -20.48 2.20 14.29
CA ASP A 155 -20.19 3.65 14.20
C ASP A 155 -18.97 3.96 13.30
N ILE A 156 -18.08 2.99 13.03
CA ILE A 156 -16.94 3.11 12.12
C ILE A 156 -17.30 2.66 10.69
N GLY A 157 -18.20 1.68 10.55
CA GLY A 157 -18.58 1.07 9.29
C GLY A 157 -19.83 1.68 8.63
N GLY A 158 -20.48 0.88 7.79
CA GLY A 158 -21.79 1.19 7.20
C GLY A 158 -21.78 2.23 6.08
N ASP A 159 -22.98 2.49 5.55
CA ASP A 159 -23.21 3.31 4.35
C ASP A 159 -22.67 4.76 4.45
N ALA A 160 -22.62 5.34 5.65
CA ALA A 160 -22.03 6.65 5.86
C ALA A 160 -20.51 6.65 5.62
N THR A 161 -19.81 5.62 6.10
CA THR A 161 -18.37 5.42 5.85
C THR A 161 -18.10 5.00 4.41
N ALA A 162 -18.89 4.08 3.87
CA ALA A 162 -18.85 3.68 2.47
C ALA A 162 -18.90 4.91 1.54
N PHE A 163 -19.85 5.82 1.80
CA PHE A 163 -20.00 7.04 1.02
C PHE A 163 -18.94 8.11 1.33
N GLY A 164 -18.37 8.11 2.54
CA GLY A 164 -17.15 8.87 2.85
C GLY A 164 -15.97 8.45 1.97
N ARG A 165 -15.72 7.13 1.85
CA ARG A 165 -14.71 6.56 0.95
C ARG A 165 -15.02 6.84 -0.52
N TYR A 166 -16.29 6.70 -0.92
CA TYR A 166 -16.75 6.99 -2.29
C TYR A 166 -16.42 8.42 -2.72
N ARG A 167 -16.66 9.41 -1.85
CA ARG A 167 -16.31 10.82 -2.12
C ARG A 167 -14.83 11.02 -2.42
N VAL A 168 -13.96 10.36 -1.65
CA VAL A 168 -12.50 10.47 -1.83
C VAL A 168 -12.09 9.79 -3.14
N GLY A 169 -12.62 8.60 -3.43
CA GLY A 169 -12.39 7.92 -4.71
C GLY A 169 -12.87 8.71 -5.92
N HIS A 170 -14.03 9.39 -5.81
CA HIS A 170 -14.54 10.27 -6.86
C HIS A 170 -13.64 11.50 -7.10
N ALA A 171 -13.04 12.06 -6.04
CA ALA A 171 -12.11 13.18 -6.17
C ALA A 171 -10.83 12.77 -6.93
N HIS A 172 -10.21 11.65 -6.54
CA HIS A 172 -9.06 11.06 -7.24
C HIS A 172 -9.41 10.69 -8.69
N TYR A 173 -10.55 10.05 -8.92
CA TYR A 173 -11.03 9.71 -10.27
C TYR A 173 -11.14 10.95 -11.16
N THR A 174 -11.68 12.05 -10.61
CA THR A 174 -11.84 13.31 -11.34
C THR A 174 -10.48 13.93 -11.70
N GLU A 175 -9.48 13.86 -10.82
CA GLU A 175 -8.14 14.37 -11.11
C GLU A 175 -7.39 13.45 -12.09
N GLY A 176 -7.48 12.12 -11.92
CA GLY A 176 -6.98 11.14 -12.88
C GLY A 176 -7.56 11.33 -14.28
N ARG A 177 -8.86 11.64 -14.41
CA ARG A 177 -9.48 12.02 -15.69
C ARG A 177 -8.87 13.29 -16.29
N ARG A 178 -8.64 14.34 -15.50
CA ARG A 178 -7.99 15.59 -15.97
C ARG A 178 -6.56 15.35 -16.43
N ALA A 179 -5.77 14.63 -15.64
CA ALA A 179 -4.41 14.24 -15.96
C ALA A 179 -4.39 13.41 -17.26
N PHE A 180 -5.25 12.40 -17.38
CA PHE A 180 -5.37 11.56 -18.57
C PHE A 180 -5.69 12.38 -19.84
N THR A 181 -6.65 13.31 -19.78
CA THR A 181 -6.98 14.19 -20.91
C THR A 181 -5.80 15.09 -21.28
N ASN A 182 -5.05 15.62 -20.30
CA ASN A 182 -3.86 16.42 -20.58
C ASN A 182 -2.72 15.58 -21.19
N ALA A 183 -2.52 14.35 -20.68
CA ALA A 183 -1.53 13.41 -21.20
C ALA A 183 -1.82 13.04 -22.67
N MET A 184 -3.09 12.80 -23.02
CA MET A 184 -3.53 12.60 -24.41
C MET A 184 -3.20 13.81 -25.29
N GLY A 185 -3.41 15.05 -24.82
CA GLY A 185 -3.05 16.27 -25.57
C GLY A 185 -1.53 16.41 -25.82
N HIS A 186 -0.69 16.04 -24.85
CA HIS A 186 0.76 15.96 -25.05
C HIS A 186 1.14 14.84 -26.02
N TYR A 187 0.48 13.68 -25.93
CA TYR A 187 0.70 12.53 -26.80
C TYR A 187 0.35 12.85 -28.27
N GLU A 188 -0.79 13.49 -28.52
CA GLU A 188 -1.18 14.00 -29.85
C GLU A 188 -0.18 15.03 -30.39
N SER A 189 0.39 15.87 -29.51
CA SER A 189 1.39 16.86 -29.86
C SER A 189 2.80 16.28 -30.06
N SER A 190 2.99 14.96 -29.88
CA SER A 190 4.30 14.28 -29.86
C SER A 190 5.27 14.78 -28.78
N ASP A 191 4.75 15.36 -27.70
CA ASP A 191 5.51 15.81 -26.52
C ASP A 191 5.76 14.61 -25.57
N TRP A 192 6.41 13.56 -26.07
CA TRP A 192 6.45 12.22 -25.45
C TRP A 192 6.86 12.20 -23.97
N MET A 193 7.90 12.93 -23.58
CA MET A 193 8.32 13.01 -22.17
C MET A 193 7.30 13.68 -21.24
N LEU A 194 6.48 14.62 -21.75
CA LEU A 194 5.39 15.21 -20.99
C LEU A 194 4.17 14.29 -20.95
N ALA A 195 3.87 13.62 -22.08
CA ALA A 195 2.81 12.62 -22.17
C ALA A 195 3.04 11.50 -21.15
N GLN A 196 4.23 10.88 -21.14
CA GLN A 196 4.62 9.82 -20.21
C GLN A 196 4.37 10.23 -18.74
N GLY A 197 5.05 11.27 -18.24
CA GLY A 197 4.92 11.68 -16.85
C GLY A 197 3.50 12.12 -16.45
N THR A 198 2.70 12.59 -17.41
CA THR A 198 1.29 12.93 -17.15
C THR A 198 0.40 11.67 -17.14
N PHE A 199 0.70 10.63 -17.94
CA PHE A 199 0.05 9.32 -17.83
C PHE A 199 0.44 8.59 -16.53
N GLU A 200 1.70 8.64 -16.10
CA GLU A 200 2.13 8.12 -14.79
C GLU A 200 1.36 8.79 -13.65
N SER A 201 1.16 10.11 -13.74
CA SER A 201 0.34 10.87 -12.77
C SER A 201 -1.14 10.45 -12.82
N ALA A 202 -1.70 10.24 -14.02
CA ALA A 202 -3.08 9.79 -14.18
C ALA A 202 -3.30 8.35 -13.68
N LEU A 203 -2.32 7.46 -13.87
CA LEU A 203 -2.32 6.09 -13.35
C LEU A 203 -2.43 6.10 -11.82
N ALA A 204 -1.55 6.83 -11.13
CA ALA A 204 -1.56 6.90 -9.67
C ALA A 204 -2.92 7.38 -9.12
N GLU A 205 -3.50 8.44 -9.70
CA GLU A 205 -4.83 8.93 -9.32
C GLU A 205 -5.95 7.92 -9.63
N PHE A 206 -5.84 7.09 -10.67
CA PHE A 206 -6.81 6.02 -10.94
C PHE A 206 -6.64 4.80 -10.02
N GLU A 207 -5.42 4.50 -9.55
CA GLU A 207 -5.16 3.49 -8.54
C GLU A 207 -5.72 3.93 -7.18
N ASP A 208 -5.38 5.14 -6.72
CA ASP A 208 -5.93 5.75 -5.50
C ASP A 208 -7.48 5.81 -5.54
N ALA A 209 -8.05 6.12 -6.71
CA ALA A 209 -9.51 6.10 -6.91
C ALA A 209 -10.10 4.69 -6.80
N ALA A 210 -9.48 3.70 -7.45
CA ALA A 210 -9.94 2.31 -7.43
C ALA A 210 -9.92 1.74 -6.00
N ASP A 211 -8.84 1.97 -5.25
CA ASP A 211 -8.69 1.52 -3.86
C ASP A 211 -9.76 2.15 -2.94
N HIS A 212 -10.05 3.45 -3.13
CA HIS A 212 -11.12 4.12 -2.39
C HIS A 212 -12.52 3.63 -2.78
N PHE A 213 -12.77 3.29 -4.05
CA PHE A 213 -14.04 2.70 -4.48
C PHE A 213 -14.20 1.24 -4.03
N ASP A 214 -13.12 0.46 -3.96
CA ASP A 214 -13.13 -0.86 -3.34
C ASP A 214 -13.45 -0.73 -1.85
N SER A 215 -12.74 0.17 -1.13
CA SER A 215 -13.03 0.49 0.27
C SER A 215 -14.45 1.04 0.50
N ALA A 216 -15.05 1.71 -0.48
CA ALA A 216 -16.46 2.11 -0.42
C ALA A 216 -17.40 0.90 -0.53
N ASN A 217 -17.18 0.05 -1.53
CA ASN A 217 -17.93 -1.19 -1.77
C ASN A 217 -17.82 -2.18 -0.58
N ARG A 218 -16.65 -2.19 0.05
CA ARG A 218 -16.26 -2.92 1.25
C ARG A 218 -17.21 -2.61 2.43
N PHE A 219 -17.32 -1.34 2.81
CA PHE A 219 -18.21 -0.89 3.90
C PHE A 219 -19.70 -0.73 3.55
N ALA A 220 -20.12 -0.98 2.29
CA ALA A 220 -21.50 -0.77 1.88
C ALA A 220 -22.46 -1.83 2.44
N GLU A 221 -23.56 -1.36 3.05
CA GLU A 221 -24.68 -2.17 3.53
C GLU A 221 -25.88 -2.11 2.56
N SER A 222 -26.09 -0.97 1.88
CA SER A 222 -27.13 -0.87 0.84
C SER A 222 -26.64 -1.36 -0.53
N PRO A 223 -27.46 -2.14 -1.27
CA PRO A 223 -27.14 -2.56 -2.63
C PRO A 223 -26.92 -1.40 -3.62
N ALA A 224 -27.42 -0.20 -3.30
CA ALA A 224 -27.22 1.00 -4.09
C ALA A 224 -25.76 1.49 -4.01
N LEU A 225 -25.18 1.59 -2.81
CA LEU A 225 -23.77 1.95 -2.63
C LEU A 225 -22.83 0.82 -3.06
N GLU A 226 -23.18 -0.46 -2.86
CA GLU A 226 -22.43 -1.61 -3.38
C GLU A 226 -22.30 -1.50 -4.92
N THR A 227 -23.42 -1.35 -5.63
CA THR A 227 -23.43 -1.18 -7.10
C THR A 227 -22.68 0.07 -7.57
N LEU A 228 -22.77 1.17 -6.82
CA LEU A 228 -22.14 2.44 -7.17
C LEU A 228 -20.61 2.37 -7.01
N GLY A 229 -20.14 1.78 -5.91
CA GLY A 229 -18.72 1.52 -5.63
C GLY A 229 -18.12 0.56 -6.65
N GLU A 230 -18.73 -0.62 -6.86
CA GLU A 230 -18.25 -1.65 -7.79
C GLU A 230 -18.04 -1.08 -9.21
N ARG A 231 -19.06 -0.43 -9.79
CA ARG A 231 -18.96 0.16 -11.15
C ARG A 231 -17.91 1.26 -11.26
N SER A 232 -17.72 2.04 -10.20
CA SER A 232 -16.73 3.13 -10.17
C SER A 232 -15.30 2.59 -10.04
N ASN A 233 -15.10 1.55 -9.21
CA ASN A 233 -13.84 0.80 -9.13
C ASN A 233 -13.48 0.16 -10.48
N GLU A 234 -14.42 -0.54 -11.12
CA GLU A 234 -14.19 -1.19 -12.41
C GLU A 234 -13.71 -0.18 -13.46
N LYS A 235 -14.39 0.98 -13.55
CA LYS A 235 -14.04 2.06 -14.50
C LYS A 235 -12.68 2.71 -14.20
N ALA A 236 -12.38 2.99 -12.93
CA ALA A 236 -11.08 3.51 -12.51
C ALA A 236 -9.95 2.52 -12.87
N THR A 237 -10.11 1.25 -12.51
CA THR A 237 -9.13 0.18 -12.76
C THR A 237 -8.80 0.01 -14.25
N VAL A 238 -9.80 0.04 -15.14
CA VAL A 238 -9.52 -0.10 -16.58
C VAL A 238 -8.91 1.17 -17.18
N LEU A 239 -9.21 2.36 -16.66
CA LEU A 239 -8.57 3.61 -17.08
C LEU A 239 -7.12 3.70 -16.60
N GLY A 240 -6.82 3.24 -15.38
CA GLY A 240 -5.44 3.10 -14.89
C GLY A 240 -4.60 2.22 -15.83
N ARG A 241 -5.09 1.02 -16.18
CA ARG A 241 -4.39 0.16 -17.16
C ARG A 241 -4.24 0.77 -18.55
N ALA A 242 -5.14 1.66 -18.97
CA ALA A 242 -4.96 2.39 -20.22
C ALA A 242 -3.87 3.48 -20.10
N ALA A 243 -3.80 4.18 -18.96
CA ALA A 243 -2.73 5.13 -18.68
C ALA A 243 -1.35 4.47 -18.61
N ASP A 244 -1.26 3.30 -17.96
CA ASP A 244 -0.02 2.48 -17.87
C ASP A 244 0.53 2.17 -19.28
N TRP A 245 -0.27 1.53 -20.14
CA TRP A 245 0.14 1.23 -21.51
C TRP A 245 0.46 2.47 -22.36
N LEU A 246 -0.25 3.58 -22.18
CA LEU A 246 0.03 4.82 -22.91
C LEU A 246 1.29 5.54 -22.38
N SER A 247 1.64 5.36 -21.11
CA SER A 247 2.91 5.80 -20.54
C SER A 247 4.08 5.03 -21.15
N ASP A 248 4.01 3.69 -21.16
CA ASP A 248 5.00 2.82 -21.82
C ASP A 248 5.14 3.18 -23.31
N SER A 249 4.02 3.40 -24.00
CA SER A 249 4.01 3.85 -25.39
C SER A 249 4.74 5.20 -25.58
N ALA A 250 4.48 6.18 -24.72
CA ALA A 250 5.13 7.49 -24.77
C ALA A 250 6.64 7.40 -24.45
N SER A 251 7.04 6.57 -23.48
CA SER A 251 8.45 6.26 -23.18
C SER A 251 9.16 5.75 -24.43
N GLU A 252 8.59 4.76 -25.12
CA GLU A 252 9.23 4.16 -26.29
C GLU A 252 9.26 5.09 -27.51
N PHE A 253 8.26 5.96 -27.70
CA PHE A 253 8.36 7.05 -28.67
C PHE A 253 9.48 8.05 -28.33
N ALA A 254 9.71 8.36 -27.05
CA ALA A 254 10.82 9.20 -26.62
C ALA A 254 12.19 8.54 -26.86
N ASN A 255 12.28 7.22 -26.71
CA ASN A 255 13.49 6.42 -26.99
C ASN A 255 13.75 6.22 -28.49
N GLY A 256 12.74 6.42 -29.35
CA GLY A 256 12.80 6.20 -30.79
C GLY A 256 12.40 4.77 -31.22
N GLU A 257 11.86 3.96 -30.31
CA GLU A 257 11.41 2.58 -30.57
C GLU A 257 9.95 2.55 -31.08
N GLY A 258 9.67 3.28 -32.16
CA GLY A 258 8.30 3.52 -32.64
C GLY A 258 7.46 2.27 -32.93
N GLU A 259 8.06 1.13 -33.33
CA GLU A 259 7.32 -0.13 -33.50
C GLU A 259 6.84 -0.71 -32.16
N LEU A 260 7.67 -0.66 -31.11
CA LEU A 260 7.29 -1.10 -29.77
C LEU A 260 6.26 -0.14 -29.16
N ALA A 261 6.46 1.17 -29.33
CA ALA A 261 5.54 2.20 -28.88
C ALA A 261 4.13 2.01 -29.46
N GLN A 262 4.01 1.70 -30.76
CA GLN A 262 2.71 1.43 -31.39
C GLN A 262 2.05 0.15 -30.85
N ARG A 263 2.81 -0.90 -30.48
CA ARG A 263 2.22 -2.08 -29.83
C ARG A 263 1.61 -1.75 -28.47
N TYR A 264 2.29 -0.98 -27.63
CA TYR A 264 1.74 -0.54 -26.35
C TYR A 264 0.49 0.34 -26.53
N ARG A 265 0.46 1.18 -27.57
CA ARG A 265 -0.72 1.95 -27.96
C ARG A 265 -1.90 1.06 -28.38
N GLU A 266 -1.65 0.02 -29.17
CA GLU A 266 -2.66 -0.98 -29.56
C GLU A 266 -3.18 -1.76 -28.34
N ASP A 267 -2.30 -2.16 -27.42
CA ASP A 267 -2.68 -2.85 -26.17
C ASP A 267 -3.54 -1.95 -25.25
N ALA A 268 -3.40 -0.61 -25.33
CA ALA A 268 -4.24 0.36 -24.63
C ALA A 268 -5.67 0.51 -25.21
N GLU A 269 -5.92 0.12 -26.47
CA GLU A 269 -7.25 0.29 -27.08
C GLU A 269 -8.33 -0.51 -26.36
N ARG A 270 -8.02 -1.76 -25.97
CA ARG A 270 -8.95 -2.66 -25.30
C ARG A 270 -9.41 -2.18 -23.91
N PRO A 271 -8.54 -1.75 -22.98
CA PRO A 271 -9.00 -1.16 -21.72
C PRO A 271 -9.80 0.13 -21.94
N LEU A 272 -9.45 0.97 -22.94
CA LEU A 272 -10.23 2.15 -23.31
C LEU A 272 -11.64 1.80 -23.84
N GLU A 273 -11.77 0.80 -24.71
CA GLU A 273 -13.08 0.31 -25.15
C GLU A 273 -13.91 -0.23 -23.97
N THR A 274 -13.27 -0.93 -23.04
CA THR A 274 -13.91 -1.48 -21.84
C THR A 274 -14.40 -0.34 -20.93
N ALA A 275 -13.58 0.69 -20.72
CA ALA A 275 -13.92 1.88 -19.92
C ALA A 275 -15.19 2.59 -20.38
N ARG A 276 -15.46 2.61 -21.70
CA ARG A 276 -16.67 3.22 -22.30
C ARG A 276 -17.94 2.40 -22.09
N THR A 277 -17.84 1.15 -21.66
CA THR A 277 -19.03 0.32 -21.32
C THR A 277 -19.54 0.58 -19.90
N PHE A 278 -18.69 1.15 -19.04
CA PHE A 278 -19.06 1.61 -17.71
C PHE A 278 -19.55 3.06 -17.78
N GLY A 279 -20.56 3.39 -16.96
CA GLY A 279 -20.96 4.77 -16.75
C GLY A 279 -19.94 5.51 -15.88
N GLU A 280 -19.83 6.81 -16.06
CA GLU A 280 -19.09 7.72 -15.18
C GLU A 280 -19.54 7.50 -13.71
N PRO A 281 -18.60 7.57 -12.73
CA PRO A 281 -18.95 7.69 -11.31
C PRO A 281 -19.92 8.85 -11.11
N VAL A 282 -20.92 8.66 -10.25
CA VAL A 282 -21.94 9.69 -9.96
C VAL A 282 -21.34 10.75 -9.06
N ASP A 283 -21.64 12.03 -9.30
CA ASP A 283 -21.16 13.11 -8.43
C ASP A 283 -21.71 12.90 -7.01
N PRO A 284 -20.87 12.89 -5.97
CA PRO A 284 -21.34 12.70 -4.59
C PRO A 284 -22.25 13.82 -4.06
N ASP A 285 -22.35 14.98 -4.73
CA ASP A 285 -23.33 16.00 -4.38
C ASP A 285 -24.75 15.65 -4.92
N ASP A 286 -24.87 14.74 -5.90
CA ASP A 286 -26.15 14.23 -6.45
C ASP A 286 -26.66 12.94 -5.75
N VAL A 287 -25.90 12.41 -4.79
CA VAL A 287 -26.28 11.24 -3.98
C VAL A 287 -26.72 11.69 -2.59
N THR A 288 -27.99 11.47 -2.26
CA THR A 288 -28.51 11.73 -0.91
C THR A 288 -28.50 10.44 -0.08
N ILE A 289 -28.15 10.53 1.21
CA ILE A 289 -28.27 9.41 2.15
C ILE A 289 -29.32 9.79 3.20
N ALA A 290 -30.30 8.92 3.38
CA ALA A 290 -31.36 9.10 4.37
C ALA A 290 -30.84 8.88 5.80
N ASP A 291 -31.57 9.40 6.80
CA ASP A 291 -31.21 9.29 8.24
C ASP A 291 -31.16 7.82 8.75
N ASP A 292 -31.64 6.85 7.96
CA ASP A 292 -31.58 5.40 8.22
C ASP A 292 -30.54 4.65 7.37
N GLY A 293 -29.64 5.39 6.69
CA GLY A 293 -28.55 4.87 5.88
C GLY A 293 -28.90 4.62 4.41
N GLU A 294 -30.18 4.62 4.03
CA GLU A 294 -30.59 4.30 2.65
C GLU A 294 -30.10 5.38 1.67
N ALA A 295 -29.20 5.00 0.76
CA ALA A 295 -28.72 5.87 -0.31
C ALA A 295 -29.79 6.07 -1.39
N ILE A 296 -30.36 7.27 -1.43
CA ILE A 296 -31.30 7.74 -2.45
C ILE A 296 -30.49 8.58 -3.44
N VAL A 297 -30.15 7.97 -4.57
CA VAL A 297 -29.61 8.72 -5.72
C VAL A 297 -30.72 9.64 -6.25
N ASP A 298 -30.46 10.95 -6.32
CA ASP A 298 -31.49 11.95 -6.66
C ASP A 298 -31.65 12.03 -8.20
N GLY A 299 -32.23 10.98 -8.75
CA GLY A 299 -32.42 10.77 -10.18
C GLY A 299 -32.80 9.32 -10.44
N GLU A 300 -33.96 9.09 -11.06
CA GLU A 300 -34.33 7.74 -11.49
C GLU A 300 -33.24 7.19 -12.44
N MET A 301 -32.94 5.89 -12.35
CA MET A 301 -32.18 5.18 -13.40
C MET A 301 -33.03 5.09 -14.69
N GLU A 302 -33.30 6.24 -15.32
CA GLU A 302 -33.57 6.25 -16.74
C GLU A 302 -32.27 5.82 -17.43
N HIS A 303 -32.30 4.62 -18.01
CA HIS A 303 -31.34 4.23 -19.04
C HIS A 303 -31.56 5.13 -20.27
N GLU A 304 -31.11 6.37 -20.19
CA GLU A 304 -30.68 7.11 -21.35
C GLU A 304 -29.48 6.32 -21.91
N GLU A 305 -29.65 5.68 -23.07
CA GLU A 305 -28.49 5.20 -23.84
C GLU A 305 -27.58 6.41 -24.04
N PRO A 306 -26.27 6.35 -23.70
CA PRO A 306 -25.43 7.53 -23.70
C PRO A 306 -25.48 8.20 -25.07
N ASP A 307 -26.00 9.42 -25.15
CA ASP A 307 -26.05 10.17 -26.40
C ASP A 307 -24.58 10.38 -26.83
N PRO A 308 -24.14 9.88 -28.00
CA PRO A 308 -22.74 9.90 -28.41
C PRO A 308 -22.24 11.30 -28.82
N MET A 309 -22.75 12.34 -28.16
CA MET A 309 -22.58 13.77 -28.46
C MET A 309 -22.39 14.66 -27.22
N ASP A 310 -22.61 14.18 -26.00
CA ASP A 310 -22.39 14.97 -24.76
C ASP A 310 -20.95 14.86 -24.19
N ASP A 311 -20.10 14.03 -24.79
CA ASP A 311 -18.64 14.18 -24.69
C ASP A 311 -18.24 15.31 -25.65
N GLU A 312 -17.89 16.50 -25.11
CA GLU A 312 -17.61 17.71 -25.89
C GLU A 312 -16.33 17.57 -26.75
N GLY A 313 -16.46 16.89 -27.89
CA GLY A 313 -15.65 17.14 -29.09
C GLY A 313 -14.30 16.42 -29.20
N TYR A 314 -14.04 15.37 -28.42
CA TYR A 314 -12.83 14.54 -28.56
C TYR A 314 -13.14 13.14 -29.14
N ASP A 315 -13.17 13.03 -30.48
CA ASP A 315 -13.21 11.73 -31.16
C ASP A 315 -11.85 11.03 -31.01
N TRP A 316 -11.73 10.23 -29.96
CA TRP A 316 -10.59 9.36 -29.65
C TRP A 316 -10.32 8.29 -30.73
N ARG A 317 -11.08 8.24 -31.83
CA ARG A 317 -10.65 7.51 -33.03
C ARG A 317 -9.37 8.14 -33.55
N LEU A 318 -8.29 7.45 -33.25
CA LEU A 318 -6.98 7.68 -33.81
C LEU A 318 -7.11 7.80 -35.35
N PRO A 319 -6.59 8.86 -35.97
CA PRO A 319 -6.61 8.96 -37.42
C PRO A 319 -5.77 7.82 -38.00
N ASN A 320 -6.43 6.88 -38.67
CA ASN A 320 -5.76 5.94 -39.54
C ASN A 320 -5.02 6.75 -40.62
N GLU A 321 -3.71 6.56 -40.74
CA GLU A 321 -2.94 6.99 -41.90
C GLU A 321 -3.26 6.07 -43.11
N ASP A 322 -4.51 6.13 -43.58
CA ASP A 322 -4.98 5.54 -44.84
C ASP A 322 -5.79 6.59 -45.62
N ASP A 323 -5.11 7.64 -46.07
CA ASP A 323 -5.51 8.40 -47.26
C ASP A 323 -4.52 8.17 -48.41
N GLY A 324 -4.56 6.96 -48.97
CA GLY A 324 -4.73 6.87 -50.41
C GLY A 324 -3.58 7.31 -51.32
N THR A 325 -2.32 7.06 -50.97
CA THR A 325 -1.23 6.97 -51.95
C THR A 325 -0.42 5.69 -51.82
N GLU A 326 -0.62 4.75 -52.76
CA GLU A 326 0.28 3.61 -52.98
C GLU A 326 1.64 4.10 -53.50
N GLU A 327 2.55 4.51 -52.62
CA GLU A 327 3.98 4.56 -52.99
C GLU A 327 4.52 3.12 -53.02
N THR A 328 5.04 2.71 -54.17
CA THR A 328 5.51 1.33 -54.36
C THR A 328 6.92 1.14 -53.82
N ASP A 329 7.24 -0.04 -53.26
CA ASP A 329 8.56 -0.42 -52.70
C ASP A 329 9.78 -0.05 -53.57
N ALA A 330 9.58 0.09 -54.89
CA ALA A 330 10.62 0.48 -55.84
C ALA A 330 11.08 1.94 -55.73
N GLU A 331 10.27 2.85 -55.16
CA GLU A 331 10.66 4.27 -54.98
C GLU A 331 11.40 4.50 -53.65
N LEU A 332 11.09 3.70 -52.62
CA LEU A 332 11.85 3.66 -51.36
C LEU A 332 13.28 3.12 -51.54
N GLU A 333 13.47 2.01 -52.26
CA GLU A 333 14.83 1.50 -52.56
C GLU A 333 15.67 2.50 -53.36
N ALA A 334 15.06 3.26 -54.27
CA ALA A 334 15.73 4.28 -55.09
C ALA A 334 16.15 5.52 -54.27
N ALA A 335 15.36 5.91 -53.26
CA ALA A 335 15.71 7.00 -52.35
C ALA A 335 16.90 6.62 -51.44
N VAL A 336 16.95 5.37 -50.95
CA VAL A 336 18.06 4.87 -50.13
C VAL A 336 19.36 4.80 -50.94
N THR A 337 19.33 4.28 -52.18
CA THR A 337 20.54 4.25 -53.02
C THR A 337 21.08 5.64 -53.37
N ALA A 338 20.21 6.65 -53.53
CA ALA A 338 20.63 8.02 -53.75
C ALA A 338 21.29 8.66 -52.50
N ALA A 339 20.85 8.29 -51.29
CA ALA A 339 21.46 8.76 -50.05
C ALA A 339 22.83 8.10 -49.78
N GLU A 340 23.01 6.84 -50.18
CA GLU A 340 24.30 6.13 -50.06
C GLU A 340 25.36 6.65 -51.06
N GLU A 341 24.96 7.17 -52.25
CA GLU A 341 25.91 7.77 -53.20
C GLU A 341 26.42 9.16 -52.78
N GLU A 342 25.65 9.98 -52.04
CA GLU A 342 26.14 11.28 -51.53
C GLU A 342 27.03 11.16 -50.27
N LEU A 343 27.01 10.03 -49.56
CA LEU A 343 27.88 9.78 -48.40
C LEU A 343 29.28 9.24 -48.77
N ALA A 344 29.57 9.07 -50.07
CA ALA A 344 30.80 8.45 -50.56
C ALA A 344 31.91 9.43 -51.01
N ASP A 345 31.68 10.76 -51.02
CA ASP A 345 32.63 11.76 -51.58
C ASP A 345 33.37 12.62 -50.52
N GLU A 346 33.20 12.35 -49.22
CA GLU A 346 33.81 13.10 -48.10
C GLU A 346 34.61 12.20 -47.13
N ALA A 347 35.43 11.26 -47.65
CA ALA A 347 36.27 10.39 -46.81
C ALA A 347 37.59 9.87 -47.43
N ASP A 348 38.41 10.74 -48.05
CA ASP A 348 39.79 10.35 -48.45
C ASP A 348 40.81 11.50 -48.31
N ALA A 349 41.29 11.74 -47.06
CA ALA A 349 42.44 12.59 -46.77
C ALA A 349 43.03 12.38 -45.34
N ASP A 350 43.64 11.23 -45.06
CA ASP A 350 45.03 11.14 -44.57
C ASP A 350 45.39 9.70 -44.18
N ALA A 351 46.55 9.23 -44.65
CA ALA A 351 47.13 7.95 -44.29
C ALA A 351 48.59 8.16 -43.88
N GLU A 352 49.03 7.52 -42.77
CA GLU A 352 50.43 7.11 -42.57
C GLU A 352 50.58 6.13 -41.38
N ALA A 353 51.25 5.01 -41.65
CA ALA A 353 52.04 4.16 -40.72
C ALA A 353 51.41 3.52 -39.45
N ALA A 354 51.20 2.18 -39.47
CA ALA A 354 52.20 1.18 -39.02
C ALA A 354 51.66 -0.28 -38.93
N GLU A 355 52.49 -1.26 -39.28
CA GLU A 355 52.25 -2.73 -39.30
C GLU A 355 53.34 -3.46 -38.43
N PRO A 356 53.36 -4.81 -38.24
CA PRO A 356 52.33 -5.67 -37.61
C PRO A 356 52.92 -6.81 -36.71
N GLU A 357 52.12 -7.48 -35.86
CA GLU A 357 52.38 -8.82 -35.24
C GLU A 357 51.03 -9.40 -34.71
N SER A 358 50.74 -10.70 -34.53
CA SER A 358 51.32 -11.94 -35.10
C SER A 358 50.42 -13.18 -34.83
N ALA A 359 49.93 -13.89 -35.86
CA ALA A 359 49.38 -15.28 -35.86
C ALA A 359 48.16 -15.64 -34.96
N GLY A 360 47.23 -16.54 -35.35
CA GLY A 360 47.04 -17.26 -36.62
C GLY A 360 46.01 -18.41 -36.54
N THR A 361 45.57 -18.93 -37.70
CA THR A 361 44.91 -20.25 -37.96
C THR A 361 43.61 -20.56 -37.16
N ALA A 362 42.40 -20.34 -37.69
CA ALA A 362 41.69 -21.08 -38.76
C ALA A 362 41.29 -22.54 -38.42
N ASP A 363 39.97 -22.81 -38.38
CA ASP A 363 39.26 -23.72 -39.33
C ASP A 363 37.73 -23.65 -39.13
N GLN A 364 36.94 -23.70 -40.21
CA GLN A 364 35.49 -23.98 -40.21
C GLN A 364 35.27 -25.29 -40.99
N PRO A 365 34.19 -26.05 -40.72
CA PRO A 365 33.12 -26.03 -41.72
C PRO A 365 31.67 -26.27 -41.24
N ALA A 366 30.75 -25.55 -41.90
CA ALA A 366 29.45 -25.98 -42.43
C ALA A 366 28.31 -26.48 -41.52
N ALA A 367 27.09 -26.19 -41.97
CA ALA A 367 25.80 -26.52 -41.34
C ALA A 367 25.10 -27.73 -41.99
N ASP A 368 24.16 -28.35 -41.28
CA ASP A 368 22.80 -28.68 -41.79
C ASP A 368 21.87 -29.23 -40.67
N ASP A 369 20.90 -28.39 -40.29
CA ASP A 369 19.45 -28.64 -40.15
C ASP A 369 18.77 -29.75 -39.25
N VAL A 370 17.54 -29.42 -38.80
CA VAL A 370 16.42 -30.24 -38.25
C VAL A 370 16.36 -30.65 -36.75
N ALA A 371 15.79 -29.73 -35.94
CA ALA A 371 14.57 -29.85 -35.10
C ALA A 371 14.38 -30.83 -33.89
N THR A 372 13.61 -30.31 -32.91
CA THR A 372 12.80 -30.94 -31.83
C THR A 372 13.44 -31.44 -30.53
N GLY A 373 12.77 -31.13 -29.40
CA GLY A 373 12.81 -31.90 -28.14
C GLY A 373 13.58 -31.28 -26.97
N PHE A 374 12.90 -30.54 -26.09
CA PHE A 374 13.43 -30.15 -24.77
C PHE A 374 12.75 -30.98 -23.68
N GLU A 375 13.36 -32.10 -23.29
CA GLU A 375 12.97 -32.91 -22.13
C GLU A 375 14.22 -33.38 -21.36
N GLY A 376 14.16 -33.31 -20.03
CA GLY A 376 15.09 -34.00 -19.13
C GLY A 376 16.30 -33.20 -18.63
N ILE A 377 16.10 -32.44 -17.55
CA ILE A 377 17.21 -32.13 -16.61
C ILE A 377 17.32 -33.30 -15.64
N ASP A 378 18.54 -33.84 -15.49
CA ASP A 378 18.81 -35.01 -14.65
C ASP A 378 18.80 -34.65 -13.14
N PRO A 379 17.96 -35.30 -12.31
CA PRO A 379 17.81 -34.92 -10.90
C PRO A 379 19.06 -35.12 -10.04
N GLU A 380 20.05 -35.94 -10.43
CA GLU A 380 21.31 -36.05 -9.67
C GLU A 380 22.17 -34.77 -9.76
N VAL A 381 22.00 -33.94 -10.79
CA VAL A 381 22.76 -32.68 -10.97
C VAL A 381 22.25 -31.58 -10.04
N VAL A 382 20.95 -31.60 -9.71
CA VAL A 382 20.32 -30.65 -8.77
C VAL A 382 20.74 -30.98 -7.33
N GLU A 383 20.74 -32.25 -6.93
CA GLU A 383 21.17 -32.65 -5.57
C GLU A 383 22.64 -32.34 -5.27
N GLN A 384 23.55 -32.46 -6.25
CA GLN A 384 24.97 -32.12 -6.04
C GLN A 384 25.21 -30.61 -5.88
N SER A 385 24.31 -29.77 -6.41
CA SER A 385 24.37 -28.31 -6.27
C SER A 385 23.92 -27.87 -4.87
N ILE A 386 22.83 -28.44 -4.36
CA ILE A 386 22.30 -28.15 -3.01
C ILE A 386 23.29 -28.62 -1.92
N ARG A 387 23.83 -29.85 -2.04
CA ARG A 387 24.76 -30.43 -1.06
C ARG A 387 26.13 -29.70 -0.99
N ARG A 388 26.39 -28.75 -1.90
CA ARG A 388 27.57 -27.87 -1.87
C ARG A 388 27.31 -26.55 -1.14
N ALA A 389 26.06 -26.11 -1.00
CA ALA A 389 25.70 -24.93 -0.22
C ALA A 389 25.63 -25.22 1.30
N GLU A 390 25.26 -26.44 1.70
CA GLU A 390 25.12 -26.83 3.11
C GLU A 390 26.46 -27.04 3.86
N LEU A 391 27.61 -26.96 3.18
CA LEU A 391 28.93 -27.15 3.80
C LEU A 391 29.68 -25.87 4.20
N ASP A 392 29.19 -24.68 3.80
CA ASP A 392 29.82 -23.39 4.16
C ASP A 392 29.24 -22.75 5.44
N VAL A 393 28.14 -23.30 5.98
CA VAL A 393 27.49 -22.83 7.22
C VAL A 393 28.06 -23.53 8.47
N SER A 394 28.64 -24.73 8.33
CA SER A 394 29.11 -25.54 9.46
C SER A 394 30.38 -25.01 10.17
N ASP A 395 31.18 -24.15 9.53
CA ASP A 395 32.49 -23.70 10.06
C ASP A 395 32.44 -22.37 10.83
N ARG A 396 31.25 -21.82 11.13
CA ARG A 396 31.09 -20.60 11.97
C ARG A 396 30.61 -20.82 13.40
N GLU A 397 30.22 -22.04 13.79
CA GLU A 397 29.78 -22.37 15.16
C GLU A 397 30.79 -23.20 15.98
N SER A 398 32.11 -22.98 15.80
CA SER A 398 33.13 -23.67 16.61
C SER A 398 34.31 -22.79 17.04
N ALA A 399 34.03 -21.58 17.56
CA ALA A 399 35.05 -20.69 18.10
C ALA A 399 34.63 -19.83 19.31
N ALA A 400 34.14 -20.44 20.40
CA ALA A 400 34.24 -19.89 21.77
C ALA A 400 33.91 -20.94 22.84
N THR A 401 34.93 -21.50 23.50
CA THR A 401 34.74 -22.27 24.74
C THR A 401 35.79 -21.86 25.77
N THR A 402 35.41 -21.90 27.04
CA THR A 402 36.25 -21.81 28.25
C THR A 402 37.11 -20.56 28.46
N GLU A 403 36.66 -19.68 29.37
CA GLU A 403 37.52 -19.25 30.48
C GLU A 403 36.75 -19.35 31.82
N ASP A 404 37.35 -20.05 32.77
CA ASP A 404 36.92 -20.18 34.17
C ASP A 404 37.74 -19.19 35.01
N TRP A 405 37.08 -18.26 35.70
CA TRP A 405 37.72 -17.37 36.67
C TRP A 405 36.89 -17.24 37.95
N SER A 406 37.28 -18.00 38.96
CA SER A 406 36.76 -17.92 40.32
C SER A 406 37.41 -16.80 41.15
N SER A 407 36.59 -15.87 41.65
CA SER A 407 36.87 -14.89 42.74
C SER A 407 37.90 -13.78 42.45
N PRO A 408 37.79 -12.61 43.13
CA PRO A 408 38.57 -12.41 44.37
C PRO A 408 37.73 -11.69 45.49
N PRO A 409 38.24 -10.91 46.48
CA PRO A 409 37.88 -11.13 47.89
C PRO A 409 37.13 -9.95 48.58
N SER A 410 36.95 -10.08 49.88
CA SER A 410 36.15 -9.26 50.82
C SER A 410 36.84 -8.01 51.39
N GLU A 411 36.09 -7.27 52.25
CA GLU A 411 36.52 -6.23 53.23
C GLU A 411 36.85 -4.83 52.64
N ASP A 412 36.46 -3.68 53.23
CA ASP A 412 35.52 -3.37 54.34
C ASP A 412 35.18 -1.84 54.39
N ALA A 413 34.22 -1.49 55.27
CA ALA A 413 34.08 -0.21 56.02
C ALA A 413 33.55 1.12 55.41
N ALA A 414 32.67 1.75 56.22
CA ALA A 414 32.38 3.19 56.42
C ALA A 414 31.69 3.99 55.27
N SER A 415 30.47 4.56 55.42
CA SER A 415 30.03 5.66 56.32
C SER A 415 30.77 6.99 56.06
N GLU A 416 30.15 8.15 55.82
CA GLU A 416 29.00 8.81 56.49
C GLU A 416 28.32 9.88 55.60
N SER A 417 27.19 10.43 56.09
CA SER A 417 26.57 11.78 55.90
C SER A 417 27.24 12.83 54.98
N ASN A 418 26.54 13.79 54.35
CA ASN A 418 25.26 14.46 54.69
C ASN A 418 24.71 15.26 53.47
N PRO A 419 23.48 15.84 53.51
CA PRO A 419 22.85 16.50 52.36
C PRO A 419 22.88 18.04 52.42
N ASP A 420 22.21 18.65 51.42
CA ASP A 420 21.61 19.99 51.37
C ASP A 420 22.49 21.26 51.40
N GLY A 421 22.24 22.15 50.44
CA GLY A 421 22.29 23.59 50.70
C GLY A 421 22.58 24.53 49.52
N ARG A 422 21.52 25.17 49.01
CA ARG A 422 21.45 26.59 48.52
C ARG A 422 22.32 27.01 47.31
N SER A 423 21.70 27.54 46.24
CA SER A 423 21.35 28.97 45.98
C SER A 423 22.57 29.80 45.53
N ASP A 424 22.49 30.89 44.74
CA ASP A 424 21.42 31.73 44.17
C ASP A 424 21.84 32.17 42.73
N ASP A 425 21.01 32.98 42.04
CA ASP A 425 21.32 33.91 40.93
C ASP A 425 21.92 33.33 39.61
N ALA A 426 21.30 33.44 38.42
CA ALA A 426 20.83 34.61 37.64
C ALA A 426 21.93 35.28 36.77
N ASP A 427 21.87 35.00 35.46
CA ASP A 427 22.32 35.77 34.29
C ASP A 427 21.58 35.10 33.09
N ASP A 428 20.56 35.68 32.45
CA ASP A 428 20.62 36.67 31.35
C ASP A 428 21.55 36.25 30.18
N GLU A 429 20.98 35.63 29.14
CA GLU A 429 21.34 35.89 27.74
C GLU A 429 20.08 35.90 26.85
N GLU A 430 20.13 36.72 25.80
CA GLU A 430 18.99 37.30 25.06
C GLU A 430 18.97 36.81 23.60
N VAL A 431 17.78 36.46 23.08
CA VAL A 431 17.43 36.30 21.63
C VAL A 431 18.26 35.27 20.82
N VAL A 432 17.79 34.65 19.72
CA VAL A 432 17.12 35.18 18.53
C VAL A 432 16.18 34.13 17.91
N GLU A 433 14.93 34.53 17.63
CA GLU A 433 14.06 33.84 16.67
C GLU A 433 14.46 34.24 15.23
N LEU A 434 14.55 33.28 14.32
CA LEU A 434 14.74 33.53 12.89
C LEU A 434 13.54 32.99 12.10
N ASP A 435 12.55 33.86 11.91
CA ASP A 435 11.59 33.79 10.81
C ASP A 435 12.31 34.15 9.50
N LEU A 436 12.06 33.38 8.43
CA LEU A 436 12.60 33.64 7.09
C LEU A 436 11.46 33.62 6.06
N THR A 437 10.70 34.72 6.04
CA THR A 437 9.73 35.05 4.99
C THR A 437 10.35 35.91 3.88
N ASP A 438 9.84 35.73 2.66
CA ASP A 438 10.45 36.15 1.38
C ASP A 438 10.44 37.69 1.12
N PRO A 439 11.52 38.28 0.55
CA PRO A 439 11.60 39.73 0.31
C PRO A 439 11.46 40.17 -1.17
N THR A 440 10.23 40.33 -1.68
CA THR A 440 9.93 41.15 -2.89
C THR A 440 8.53 41.82 -2.78
N ALA A 441 8.38 43.09 -2.37
CA ALA A 441 8.59 44.34 -3.11
C ALA A 441 7.51 44.74 -4.16
N GLY A 442 6.63 45.69 -3.77
CA GLY A 442 5.96 46.69 -4.63
C GLY A 442 4.48 46.41 -4.98
N GLU A 443 3.54 47.38 -5.06
CA GLU A 443 3.56 48.86 -5.02
C GLU A 443 2.23 49.43 -4.40
N ASP A 444 2.27 50.72 -4.03
CA ASP A 444 1.26 51.67 -3.49
C ASP A 444 -0.27 51.37 -3.42
N PRO A 445 -0.93 51.91 -2.38
CA PRO A 445 -2.23 52.58 -2.54
C PRO A 445 -2.23 54.02 -1.97
N ASP A 446 -2.59 54.99 -2.81
CA ASP A 446 -2.80 56.39 -2.42
C ASP A 446 -4.26 56.84 -2.71
N ASP A 447 -4.67 57.92 -2.05
CA ASP A 447 -5.95 58.64 -2.18
C ASP A 447 -7.27 57.93 -1.80
N ALA A 448 -7.66 58.13 -0.53
CA ALA A 448 -9.06 58.26 -0.13
C ALA A 448 -9.33 59.69 0.36
N GLU A 449 -10.23 60.46 -0.28
CA GLU A 449 -10.90 61.61 0.36
C GLU A 449 -12.26 62.00 -0.27
N THR A 450 -13.32 61.90 0.56
CA THR A 450 -14.51 62.79 0.64
C THR A 450 -15.60 62.82 -0.46
N GLY A 451 -16.88 62.79 -0.06
CA GLY A 451 -17.99 62.92 -1.03
C GLY A 451 -19.47 62.95 -0.60
N TRP A 452 -19.83 63.29 0.66
CA TRP A 452 -21.21 63.51 1.18
C TRP A 452 -22.13 62.31 1.43
#